data_AF-A0A0U1QSG5-F1
#
_entry.id   AF-A0A0U1QSG5-F1
#
_cell.length_a   1.000
_cell.length_b   1.000
_cell.length_c   1.000
_cell.angle_alpha   90.00
_cell.angle_beta   90.00
_cell.angle_gamma   90.00
#
_symmetry.space_group_name_H-M   'P 1'
#
loop_
_entity.id
_entity.type
_entity.pdbx_description
1 polymer ?
#
loop_
_entity_poly.entity_id
_entity_poly.type
_entity_poly.pdbx_seq_one_letter_code
_entity_poly.pdbx_strand_id
1 'polypeptide(L)'
;MHASSSLEQQQIEKHIFQIISDELGTDLIANPVVPCGDATIQPDFYSDEHGIIGEIYAHIGSLKPPQQKKMLADILKMLLLEKMTGRTYRKIIAICDDAVFKAITGKSWASACFKAFEVEIRNVAIGEEQRMLLTGAQKRQYR
;
A
#
# COMPACT_ATOMS: atom_id res chain seq x y z
N MET A 1 -0.11 -25.43 4.81
CA MET A 1 0.85 -25.01 3.77
C MET A 1 0.58 -23.54 3.43
N HIS A 2 1.21 -22.58 4.12
CA HIS A 2 0.97 -21.14 3.89
C HIS A 2 2.24 -20.33 3.59
N ALA A 3 3.43 -20.88 3.85
CA ALA A 3 4.70 -20.16 3.71
C ALA A 3 4.98 -19.72 2.26
N SER A 4 4.73 -20.58 1.26
CA SER A 4 5.09 -20.28 -0.14
C SER A 4 4.29 -19.12 -0.74
N SER A 5 2.99 -19.00 -0.40
CA SER A 5 2.15 -17.90 -0.90
C SER A 5 2.50 -16.56 -0.25
N SER A 6 2.92 -16.59 1.02
CA SER A 6 3.40 -15.40 1.72
C SER A 6 4.71 -14.91 1.12
N LEU A 7 5.61 -15.83 0.75
CA LEU A 7 6.90 -15.49 0.13
C LEU A 7 6.73 -14.86 -1.25
N GLU A 8 5.81 -15.38 -2.08
CA GLU A 8 5.52 -14.81 -3.41
C GLU A 8 4.95 -13.39 -3.30
N GLN A 9 4.00 -13.14 -2.40
CA GLN A 9 3.47 -11.80 -2.15
C GLN A 9 4.55 -10.85 -1.64
N GLN A 10 5.36 -11.28 -0.67
CA GLN A 10 6.49 -10.48 -0.16
C GLN A 10 7.51 -10.15 -1.25
N GLN A 11 7.80 -11.08 -2.16
CA GLN A 11 8.70 -10.82 -3.29
C GLN A 11 8.15 -9.74 -4.23
N ILE A 12 6.84 -9.77 -4.49
CA ILE A 12 6.18 -8.78 -5.33
C ILE A 12 6.10 -7.42 -4.62
N GLU A 13 5.77 -7.40 -3.33
CA GLU A 13 5.78 -6.17 -2.52
C GLU A 13 7.17 -5.54 -2.50
N LYS A 14 8.22 -6.35 -2.33
CA LYS A 14 9.61 -5.87 -2.43
C LYS A 14 9.95 -5.30 -3.81
N HIS A 15 9.46 -5.93 -4.87
CA HIS A 15 9.66 -5.42 -6.23
C HIS A 15 8.94 -4.10 -6.46
N ILE A 16 7.69 -3.97 -6.01
CA ILE A 16 6.92 -2.72 -6.06
C ILE A 16 7.61 -1.63 -5.23
N PHE A 17 8.11 -1.95 -4.04
CA PHE A 17 8.89 -1.04 -3.21
C PHE A 17 10.10 -0.49 -3.97
N GLN A 18 10.86 -1.36 -4.63
CA GLN A 18 12.04 -0.91 -5.40
C GLN A 18 11.65 0.07 -6.51
N ILE A 19 10.60 -0.25 -7.28
CA ILE A 19 10.13 0.64 -8.35
C ILE A 19 9.71 2.00 -7.77
N ILE A 20 8.95 2.01 -6.67
CA ILE A 20 8.53 3.26 -6.01
C ILE A 20 9.73 4.05 -5.49
N SER A 21 10.71 3.39 -4.89
CA SER A 21 11.94 4.04 -4.40
C SER A 21 12.72 4.67 -5.54
N ASP A 22 12.87 3.96 -6.66
CA ASP A 22 13.58 4.44 -7.84
C ASP A 22 12.84 5.62 -8.50
N GLU A 23 11.51 5.54 -8.61
CA GLU A 23 10.67 6.61 -9.18
C GLU A 23 10.66 7.88 -8.34
N LEU A 24 10.65 7.74 -7.00
CA LEU A 24 10.65 8.88 -6.10
C LEU A 24 12.04 9.49 -5.94
N GLY A 25 13.11 8.71 -6.16
CA GLY A 25 14.48 9.18 -6.03
C GLY A 25 14.82 9.64 -4.61
N THR A 26 14.10 9.11 -3.62
CA THR A 26 14.26 9.45 -2.20
C THR A 26 14.72 8.23 -1.40
N ASP A 27 15.38 8.50 -0.27
CA ASP A 27 15.78 7.48 0.69
C ASP A 27 14.54 7.00 1.46
N LEU A 28 13.82 6.04 0.88
CA LEU A 28 12.72 5.34 1.52
C LEU A 28 13.25 4.17 2.34
N ILE A 29 12.75 4.04 3.56
CA ILE A 29 13.00 2.89 4.42
C ILE A 29 11.84 1.91 4.27
N ALA A 30 12.14 0.64 3.98
CA ALA A 30 11.13 -0.42 3.89
C ALA A 30 10.74 -0.96 5.28
N ASN A 31 9.45 -1.12 5.51
CA ASN A 31 8.84 -1.69 6.73
C ASN A 31 9.34 -1.12 8.08
N PRO A 32 9.60 0.20 8.24
CA PRO A 32 10.13 0.72 9.47
C PRO A 32 9.08 0.74 10.59
N VAL A 33 9.55 0.60 11.82
CA VAL A 33 8.71 0.86 13.00
C VAL A 33 8.77 2.36 13.28
N VAL A 34 7.64 3.04 13.12
CA VAL A 34 7.51 4.50 13.29
C VAL A 34 6.75 4.80 14.58
N PRO A 35 7.34 5.58 15.51
CA PRO A 35 6.63 6.06 16.69
C PRO A 35 5.43 6.94 16.33
N CYS A 36 4.31 6.73 17.02
CA CYS A 36 3.04 7.42 16.77
C CYS A 36 2.34 7.70 18.10
N GLY A 37 2.77 8.74 18.81
CA GLY A 37 2.33 9.01 20.18
C GLY A 37 2.78 7.88 21.13
N ASP A 38 1.84 7.33 21.89
CA ASP A 38 2.07 6.18 22.79
C ASP A 38 2.02 4.81 22.07
N ALA A 39 1.86 4.82 20.75
CA ALA A 39 1.78 3.64 19.90
C ALA A 39 2.89 3.63 18.85
N THR A 40 2.97 2.54 18.09
CA THR A 40 3.83 2.42 16.91
C THR A 40 3.01 1.98 15.71
N ILE A 41 3.36 2.50 14.54
CA ILE A 41 2.84 2.00 13.25
C ILE A 41 3.99 1.43 12.43
N GLN A 42 3.66 0.54 11.49
CA GLN A 42 4.63 -0.06 10.58
C GLN A 42 4.08 0.05 9.15
N PRO A 43 4.34 1.17 8.46
CA PRO A 43 4.01 1.29 7.04
C PRO A 43 4.97 0.45 6.19
N ASP A 44 4.55 0.05 4.99
CA ASP A 44 5.42 -0.69 4.08
C ASP A 44 6.63 0.14 3.62
N PHE A 45 6.49 1.46 3.53
CA PHE A 45 7.62 2.37 3.33
C PHE A 45 7.41 3.76 3.94
N TYR A 46 8.52 4.41 4.29
CA TYR A 46 8.49 5.71 4.96
C TYR A 46 9.80 6.49 4.76
N SER A 47 9.70 7.82 4.78
CA SER A 47 10.84 8.75 4.85
C SER A 47 10.45 9.94 5.73
N ASP A 48 11.10 10.11 6.89
CA ASP A 48 10.84 11.25 7.77
C ASP A 48 11.31 12.56 7.13
N GLU A 49 12.50 12.56 6.51
CA GLU A 49 13.10 13.74 5.87
C GLU A 49 12.19 14.34 4.79
N HIS A 50 11.61 13.48 3.95
CA HIS A 50 10.75 13.90 2.84
C HIS A 50 9.27 13.95 3.23
N GLY A 51 8.91 13.61 4.48
CA GLY A 51 7.53 13.51 4.94
C GLY A 51 6.70 12.55 4.10
N ILE A 52 7.23 11.37 3.75
CA ILE A 52 6.54 10.34 2.96
C ILE A 52 6.15 9.17 3.84
N ILE A 53 4.92 8.70 3.70
CA ILE A 53 4.44 7.43 4.26
C ILE A 53 3.65 6.69 3.20
N GLY A 54 3.84 5.38 3.10
CA GLY A 54 3.02 4.62 2.17
C GLY A 54 2.93 3.13 2.42
N GLU A 55 1.96 2.56 1.72
CA GLU A 55 1.52 1.17 1.85
C GLU A 55 1.44 0.55 0.46
N ILE A 56 1.78 -0.72 0.36
CA ILE A 56 1.81 -1.51 -0.87
C ILE A 56 0.65 -2.50 -0.85
N TYR A 57 -0.11 -2.48 -1.93
CA TYR A 57 -1.26 -3.34 -2.11
C TYR A 57 -1.09 -4.19 -3.38
N ALA A 58 -0.32 -5.27 -3.23
CA ALA A 58 -0.09 -6.26 -4.26
C ALA A 58 -1.32 -7.17 -4.42
N HIS A 59 -2.32 -6.72 -5.19
CA HIS A 59 -3.52 -7.50 -5.49
C HIS A 59 -3.96 -7.34 -6.94
N ILE A 60 -4.32 -8.45 -7.58
CA ILE A 60 -4.89 -8.50 -8.93
C ILE A 60 -6.40 -8.72 -8.86
N GLY A 61 -7.14 -7.91 -9.60
CA GLY A 61 -8.58 -8.04 -9.78
C GLY A 61 -9.40 -7.23 -8.78
N SER A 62 -10.69 -7.56 -8.70
CA SER A 62 -11.66 -6.77 -7.92
C SER A 62 -11.32 -6.73 -6.43
N LEU A 63 -11.46 -5.53 -5.84
CA LEU A 63 -11.28 -5.30 -4.42
C LEU A 63 -12.47 -5.86 -3.62
N LYS A 64 -12.21 -6.77 -2.68
CA LYS A 64 -13.26 -7.30 -1.79
C LYS A 64 -13.48 -6.38 -0.59
N PRO A 65 -14.65 -6.43 0.08
CA PRO A 65 -14.92 -5.58 1.25
C PRO A 65 -13.86 -5.66 2.38
N PRO A 66 -13.29 -6.84 2.74
CA PRO A 66 -12.23 -6.89 3.75
C PRO A 66 -10.95 -6.16 3.33
N GLN A 67 -10.61 -6.23 2.05
CA GLN A 67 -9.45 -5.57 1.47
C GLN A 67 -9.61 -4.05 1.51
N GLN A 68 -10.79 -3.57 1.14
CA GLN A 68 -11.14 -2.15 1.25
C GLN A 68 -11.06 -1.63 2.69
N LYS A 69 -11.52 -2.43 3.66
CA LYS A 69 -11.39 -2.09 5.09
C LYS A 69 -9.93 -2.02 5.53
N LYS A 70 -9.06 -2.92 5.03
CA LYS A 70 -7.61 -2.86 5.29
C LYS A 70 -7.04 -1.53 4.82
N MET A 71 -7.27 -1.16 3.56
CA MET A 71 -6.75 0.09 3.00
C MET A 71 -7.22 1.33 3.76
N LEU A 72 -8.48 1.35 4.22
CA LEU A 72 -9.00 2.44 5.03
C LEU A 72 -8.38 2.49 6.43
N ALA A 73 -8.14 1.33 7.06
CA ALA A 73 -7.40 1.27 8.32
C ALA A 73 -5.96 1.77 8.13
N ASP A 74 -5.36 1.50 6.99
CA ASP A 74 -4.03 1.99 6.64
C ASP A 74 -3.99 3.52 6.51
N ILE A 75 -4.99 4.12 5.85
CA ILE A 75 -5.14 5.58 5.82
C ILE A 75 -5.30 6.16 7.23
N LEU A 76 -6.11 5.51 8.09
CA LEU A 76 -6.29 5.98 9.46
C LEU A 76 -4.97 6.00 10.24
N LYS A 77 -4.08 5.02 10.04
CA LYS A 77 -2.72 5.05 10.63
C LYS A 77 -1.93 6.26 10.14
N MET A 78 -1.97 6.56 8.85
CA MET A 78 -1.26 7.72 8.28
C MET A 78 -1.79 9.05 8.84
N LEU A 79 -3.11 9.20 8.92
CA LEU A 79 -3.74 10.39 9.49
C LEU A 79 -3.46 10.52 11.00
N LEU A 80 -3.39 9.40 11.71
CA LEU A 80 -3.00 9.39 13.11
C LEU A 80 -1.55 9.88 13.27
N LEU A 81 -0.62 9.43 12.42
CA LEU A 81 0.76 9.93 12.44
C LEU A 81 0.82 11.44 12.22
N GLU A 82 0.10 11.96 11.23
CA GLU A 82 -0.01 13.41 11.00
C GLU A 82 -0.51 14.13 12.26
N LYS A 83 -1.58 13.61 12.87
CA LYS A 83 -2.17 14.19 14.06
C LYS A 83 -1.22 14.18 15.26
N MET A 84 -0.45 13.10 15.46
CA MET A 84 0.46 12.96 16.60
C MET A 84 1.74 13.78 16.43
N THR A 85 2.23 13.92 15.20
CA THR A 85 3.47 14.66 14.91
C THR A 85 3.23 16.15 14.65
N GLY A 86 1.99 16.54 14.36
CA GLY A 86 1.65 17.90 13.92
C GLY A 86 2.20 18.25 12.53
N ARG A 87 2.62 17.26 11.74
CA ARG A 87 3.17 17.41 10.39
C ARG A 87 2.20 16.82 9.37
N THR A 88 2.22 17.34 8.14
CA THR A 88 1.56 16.68 7.00
C THR A 88 2.53 15.74 6.30
N TYR A 89 2.03 14.60 5.85
CA TYR A 89 2.78 13.62 5.08
C TYR A 89 2.16 13.45 3.69
N ARG A 90 3.03 13.23 2.71
CA ARG A 90 2.66 12.69 1.40
C ARG A 90 2.31 11.22 1.57
N LYS A 91 1.00 10.93 1.53
CA LYS A 91 0.42 9.61 1.76
C LYS A 91 0.31 8.87 0.43
N ILE A 92 1.01 7.76 0.29
CA ILE A 92 1.08 7.01 -0.97
C ILE A 92 0.50 5.60 -0.76
N ILE A 93 -0.38 5.18 -1.65
CA ILE A 93 -0.80 3.78 -1.76
C ILE A 93 -0.34 3.27 -3.12
N ALA A 94 0.62 2.34 -3.11
CA ALA A 94 1.10 1.66 -4.30
C ALA A 94 0.21 0.44 -4.58
N ILE A 95 -0.28 0.33 -5.79
CA ILE A 95 -1.10 -0.80 -6.28
C ILE A 95 -0.47 -1.32 -7.57
N CYS A 96 -0.87 -2.52 -8.02
CA CYS A 96 -0.32 -3.12 -9.24
C CYS A 96 -1.38 -3.56 -10.25
N ASP A 97 -2.63 -3.10 -10.11
CA ASP A 97 -3.74 -3.54 -10.95
C ASP A 97 -4.79 -2.45 -11.20
N ASP A 98 -5.19 -2.34 -12.46
CA ASP A 98 -6.17 -1.34 -12.91
C ASP A 98 -7.56 -1.56 -12.32
N ALA A 99 -7.94 -2.80 -12.00
CA ALA A 99 -9.23 -3.05 -11.38
C ALA A 99 -9.25 -2.50 -9.94
N VAL A 100 -8.13 -2.61 -9.23
CA VAL A 100 -7.93 -1.97 -7.92
C VAL A 100 -7.96 -0.46 -8.05
N PHE A 101 -7.24 0.10 -9.04
CA PHE A 101 -7.23 1.54 -9.30
C PHE A 101 -8.64 2.10 -9.50
N LYS A 102 -9.43 1.45 -10.37
CA LYS A 102 -10.82 1.84 -10.67
C LYS A 102 -11.73 1.72 -9.44
N ALA A 103 -11.53 0.70 -8.61
CA ALA A 103 -12.31 0.53 -7.39
C ALA A 103 -12.04 1.66 -6.38
N ILE A 104 -10.77 2.05 -6.24
CA ILE A 104 -10.34 3.14 -5.34
C ILE A 104 -10.80 4.50 -5.86
N THR A 105 -10.66 4.77 -7.17
CA THR A 105 -10.98 6.07 -7.79
C THR A 105 -12.44 6.24 -8.22
N GLY A 106 -13.30 5.26 -7.90
CA GLY A 106 -14.73 5.29 -8.23
C GLY A 106 -15.57 6.32 -7.45
N LYS A 107 -16.88 6.09 -7.38
CA LYS A 107 -17.85 6.98 -6.69
C LYS A 107 -18.29 6.46 -5.32
N SER A 108 -17.51 5.57 -4.71
CA SER A 108 -17.85 5.01 -3.39
C SER A 108 -17.52 6.00 -2.27
N TRP A 109 -18.11 5.81 -1.08
CA TRP A 109 -17.74 6.60 0.10
C TRP A 109 -16.24 6.44 0.44
N ALA A 110 -15.66 5.27 0.21
CA ALA A 110 -14.24 5.06 0.42
C ALA A 110 -13.42 5.85 -0.61
N SER A 111 -13.83 5.85 -1.88
CA SER A 111 -13.23 6.69 -2.92
C SER A 111 -13.23 8.18 -2.54
N ALA A 112 -14.32 8.65 -1.94
CA ALA A 112 -14.39 9.99 -1.40
C ALA A 112 -13.40 10.21 -0.23
N CYS A 113 -13.20 9.21 0.63
CA CYS A 113 -12.20 9.23 1.70
C CYS A 113 -10.77 9.38 1.15
N PHE A 114 -10.34 8.52 0.20
CA PHE A 114 -9.01 8.61 -0.42
C PHE A 114 -8.77 10.00 -1.01
N LYS A 115 -9.76 10.57 -1.69
CA LYS A 115 -9.68 11.92 -2.27
C LYS A 115 -9.63 13.02 -1.20
N ALA A 116 -10.50 12.96 -0.19
CA ALA A 116 -10.61 13.99 0.84
C ALA A 116 -9.36 14.09 1.72
N PHE A 117 -8.64 12.98 1.90
CA PHE A 117 -7.39 12.92 2.65
C PHE A 117 -6.14 13.00 1.75
N GLU A 118 -6.30 13.41 0.49
CA GLU A 118 -5.20 13.67 -0.45
C GLU A 118 -4.23 12.47 -0.56
N VAL A 119 -4.79 11.25 -0.56
CA VAL A 119 -4.01 10.02 -0.71
C VAL A 119 -3.64 9.83 -2.17
N GLU A 120 -2.34 9.77 -2.44
CA GLU A 120 -1.79 9.53 -3.76
C GLU A 120 -1.83 8.05 -4.11
N ILE A 121 -2.52 7.69 -5.19
CA ILE A 121 -2.57 6.30 -5.66
C ILE A 121 -1.55 6.12 -6.78
N ARG A 122 -0.57 5.24 -6.56
CA ARG A 122 0.48 4.89 -7.53
C ARG A 122 0.18 3.52 -8.12
N ASN A 123 -0.19 3.48 -9.40
CA ASN A 123 -0.37 2.23 -10.11
C ASN A 123 0.94 1.80 -10.77
N VAL A 124 1.61 0.84 -10.13
CA VAL A 124 2.93 0.33 -10.51
C VAL A 124 2.77 -0.79 -11.53
N ALA A 125 3.38 -0.62 -12.69
CA ALA A 125 3.41 -1.65 -13.70
C ALA A 125 4.31 -2.81 -13.24
N ILE A 126 3.70 -3.98 -13.05
CA ILE A 126 4.42 -5.23 -12.82
C ILE A 126 4.37 -6.10 -14.08
N GLY A 127 5.46 -6.82 -14.37
CA GLY A 127 5.56 -7.69 -15.53
C GLY A 127 4.60 -8.89 -15.48
N GLU A 128 4.40 -9.53 -16.63
CA GLU A 128 3.45 -10.65 -16.76
C GLU A 128 3.82 -11.83 -15.86
N GLU A 129 5.11 -12.11 -15.69
CA GLU A 129 5.60 -13.14 -14.76
C GLU A 129 5.16 -12.85 -13.32
N GLN A 130 5.35 -11.62 -12.84
CA GLN A 130 4.92 -11.19 -11.51
C GLN A 130 3.40 -11.23 -11.36
N ARG A 131 2.64 -10.84 -12.41
CA ARG A 131 1.17 -10.96 -12.42
C ARG A 131 0.71 -12.41 -12.27
N MET A 132 1.34 -13.34 -12.99
CA MET A 132 1.03 -14.77 -12.90
C MET A 132 1.32 -15.33 -11.50
N LEU A 133 2.49 -14.98 -10.93
CA LEU A 133 2.85 -15.36 -9.56
C LEU A 133 1.83 -14.85 -8.55
N LEU A 134 1.46 -13.56 -8.62
CA LEU A 134 0.49 -12.95 -7.71
C LEU A 134 -0.89 -13.60 -7.79
N THR A 135 -1.35 -13.84 -9.02
CA THR A 135 -2.64 -14.48 -9.27
C THR A 135 -2.65 -15.92 -8.75
N GLY A 136 -1.54 -16.65 -8.90
CA GLY A 136 -1.34 -17.98 -8.34
C GLY A 136 -1.38 -17.98 -6.82
N ALA A 137 -0.66 -17.05 -6.18
CA ALA A 137 -0.61 -16.88 -4.73
C ALA A 137 -2.01 -16.60 -4.17
N GLN A 138 -2.73 -15.64 -4.76
CA GLN A 138 -4.10 -15.31 -4.38
C GLN A 138 -5.03 -16.53 -4.45
N LYS A 139 -5.00 -17.31 -5.54
CA LYS A 139 -5.86 -18.50 -5.68
C LYS A 139 -5.62 -19.54 -4.59
N ARG A 140 -4.38 -19.67 -4.10
CA ARG A 140 -4.02 -20.59 -3.00
C ARG A 140 -4.51 -20.09 -1.64
N GLN A 141 -4.56 -18.78 -1.42
CA GLN A 141 -5.10 -18.17 -0.19
C GLN A 141 -6.63 -18.24 -0.09
N TYR A 142 -7.32 -18.37 -1.23
CA TYR A 142 -8.78 -18.48 -1.30
C TYR A 142 -9.31 -19.93 -1.25
N ARG A 143 -8.46 -20.93 -1.00
CA ARG A 143 -8.85 -22.33 -0.72
C ARG A 143 -8.84 -22.58 0.78
#